data_AF-A0A381WCH1-F1
#
_entry.id   AF-A0A381WCH1-F1
#
_cell.length_a   1.000
_cell.length_b   1.000
_cell.length_c   1.000
_cell.angle_alpha   90.00
_cell.angle_beta   90.00
_cell.angle_gamma   90.00
#
_symmetry.space_group_name_H-M   'P 1'
#
loop_
_entity.id
_entity.type
_entity.pdbx_description
1 polymer ?
#
loop_
_entity_poly.entity_id
_entity_poly.type
_entity_poly.pdbx_seq_one_letter_code
_entity_poly.pdbx_strand_id
1 'polypeptide(L)'
;MNEQFRVAHKLGLMFHHDTPLPEDVKAWAISQLHNKSPALGIKRIRLYPKHKVQEWPKSLQPDLKKRDDMFAVYKQNVRKQRMELEGHTSEAAKRANNRDN
;
A
#
# COMPACT_ATOMS: atom_id res chain seq x y z
N MET A 1 -5.26 -25.74 -24.25
CA MET A 1 -4.17 -25.02 -23.56
C MET A 1 -2.93 -25.90 -23.62
N ASN A 2 -1.86 -25.45 -24.28
CA ASN A 2 -0.66 -26.27 -24.54
C ASN A 2 0.02 -26.69 -23.22
N GLU A 3 0.41 -27.96 -23.08
CA GLU A 3 1.12 -28.50 -21.90
C GLU A 3 2.43 -27.76 -21.62
N GLN A 4 3.12 -27.37 -22.69
CA GLN A 4 4.39 -26.64 -22.64
C GLN A 4 4.22 -25.27 -21.97
N PHE A 5 3.10 -24.59 -22.24
CA PHE A 5 2.75 -23.33 -21.62
C PHE A 5 2.49 -23.48 -20.11
N ARG A 6 1.89 -24.59 -19.68
CA ARG A 6 1.66 -24.89 -18.25
C ARG A 6 2.96 -25.17 -17.51
N VAL A 7 3.88 -25.90 -18.15
CA VAL A 7 5.21 -26.19 -17.61
C VAL A 7 6.03 -24.90 -17.46
N ALA A 8 6.11 -24.07 -18.51
CA ALA A 8 6.86 -22.81 -18.50
C ALA A 8 6.38 -21.85 -17.39
N HIS A 9 5.06 -21.67 -17.26
CA HIS A 9 4.49 -20.76 -16.27
C HIS A 9 4.78 -21.17 -14.82
N LYS A 10 4.80 -22.48 -14.50
CA LYS A 10 5.13 -22.97 -13.15
C LYS A 10 6.61 -22.90 -12.81
N LEU A 11 7.49 -23.00 -13.80
CA LEU A 11 8.93 -22.84 -13.59
C LEU A 11 9.35 -21.37 -13.46
N GLY A 12 8.46 -20.41 -13.72
CA GLY A 12 8.80 -18.99 -13.77
C GLY A 12 9.71 -18.64 -14.95
N LEU A 13 9.85 -19.56 -15.91
CA LEU A 13 10.67 -19.38 -17.10
C LEU A 13 9.75 -18.95 -18.25
N MET A 14 9.97 -17.74 -18.76
CA MET A 14 9.23 -17.23 -19.94
C MET A 14 9.78 -17.87 -21.21
N PHE A 15 9.55 -19.17 -21.39
CA PHE A 15 9.84 -19.83 -22.66
C PHE A 15 8.79 -19.44 -23.70
N HIS A 16 9.23 -19.18 -24.93
CA HIS A 16 8.30 -19.07 -26.05
C HIS A 16 7.58 -20.41 -26.24
N HIS A 17 6.29 -20.36 -26.60
CA HIS A 17 5.47 -21.57 -26.76
C HIS A 17 5.99 -22.54 -27.82
N ASP A 18 6.79 -22.04 -28.78
CA ASP A 18 7.38 -22.82 -29.86
C ASP A 18 8.79 -23.34 -29.58
N THR A 19 9.43 -22.94 -28.46
CA THR A 19 10.79 -23.40 -28.15
C THR A 19 10.76 -24.75 -27.47
N PRO A 20 11.21 -25.85 -28.10
CA PRO A 20 11.16 -27.18 -27.51
C PRO A 20 12.03 -27.21 -26.25
N LEU A 21 11.45 -27.69 -25.16
CA LEU A 21 12.17 -27.87 -23.89
C LEU A 21 12.93 -29.19 -23.91
N PRO A 22 14.14 -29.25 -23.34
CA PRO A 22 14.83 -30.51 -23.11
C PRO A 22 13.95 -31.48 -22.32
N GLU A 23 13.97 -32.75 -22.71
CA GLU A 23 13.05 -33.78 -22.20
C GLU A 23 13.19 -33.98 -20.68
N ASP A 24 14.43 -33.94 -20.17
CA ASP A 24 14.75 -34.06 -18.75
C ASP A 24 14.10 -32.93 -17.91
N VAL A 25 14.13 -31.70 -18.42
CA VAL A 25 13.55 -30.53 -17.75
C VAL A 25 12.02 -30.63 -17.74
N LYS A 26 11.43 -31.12 -18.85
CA LYS A 26 9.99 -31.35 -18.95
C LYS A 26 9.54 -32.42 -17.95
N ALA A 27 10.24 -33.56 -17.89
CA ALA A 27 9.94 -34.65 -16.95
C ALA A 27 10.06 -34.20 -15.49
N TRP A 28 11.14 -33.48 -15.16
CA TRP A 28 11.32 -32.91 -13.82
C TRP A 28 10.20 -31.93 -13.46
N ALA A 29 9.83 -31.00 -14.35
CA ALA A 29 8.78 -30.04 -14.08
C ALA A 29 7.41 -30.70 -13.87
N ILE A 30 7.09 -31.73 -14.67
CA ILE A 30 5.88 -32.55 -14.49
C ILE A 30 5.92 -33.27 -13.13
N SER A 31 7.07 -33.78 -12.70
CA SER A 31 7.20 -34.38 -11.36
C SER A 31 6.88 -33.38 -10.23
N GLN A 32 7.27 -32.12 -10.40
CA GLN A 32 6.93 -31.05 -9.46
C GLN A 32 5.45 -30.64 -9.53
N LEU A 33 4.81 -30.74 -10.70
CA LEU A 33 3.37 -30.46 -10.87
C LEU A 33 2.48 -31.41 -10.08
N HIS A 34 2.84 -32.69 -10.05
CA HIS A 34 2.08 -33.74 -9.36
C HIS A 34 2.46 -33.90 -7.90
N ASN A 35 3.59 -33.30 -7.47
CA ASN A 35 3.97 -33.33 -6.08
C ASN A 35 3.00 -32.49 -5.25
N LYS A 36 2.65 -32.98 -4.06
CA LYS A 36 1.80 -32.22 -3.13
C LYS A 36 2.58 -30.97 -2.75
N SER A 37 2.09 -29.80 -3.15
CA SER A 37 2.68 -28.53 -2.72
C SER A 37 2.82 -28.59 -1.19
N PRO A 38 4.01 -28.32 -0.63
CA PRO A 38 4.14 -28.20 0.81
C PRO A 38 3.07 -27.20 1.24
N ALA A 39 2.19 -27.58 2.16
CA ALA A 39 1.11 -26.72 2.57
C ALA A 39 1.72 -25.37 2.98
N LEU A 40 1.54 -24.35 2.13
CA LEU A 40 1.90 -22.95 2.40
C LEU A 40 0.89 -22.39 3.41
N GLY A 41 0.71 -23.12 4.51
CA GLY A 41 -0.05 -22.73 5.66
C GLY A 41 0.94 -22.58 6.79
N ILE A 42 0.97 -21.40 7.39
CA ILE A 42 1.72 -21.18 8.63
C ILE A 42 1.06 -22.09 9.67
N LYS A 43 1.61 -23.31 9.90
CA LYS A 43 1.03 -24.34 10.79
C LYS A 43 0.72 -23.79 12.19
N ARG A 44 1.49 -22.80 12.61
CA ARG A 44 1.22 -21.97 13.79
C ARG A 44 1.76 -20.60 13.48
N ILE A 45 0.89 -19.62 13.20
CA ILE A 45 1.28 -18.25 13.51
C ILE A 45 1.45 -18.28 15.02
N ARG A 46 2.69 -18.43 15.51
CA ARG A 46 3.00 -18.21 16.93
C ARG A 46 2.89 -16.71 17.17
N LEU A 47 1.66 -16.19 17.10
CA LEU A 47 1.23 -14.94 17.73
C LEU A 47 1.23 -15.11 19.26
N TYR A 48 2.05 -16.01 19.80
CA TYR A 48 2.16 -16.29 21.23
C TYR A 48 3.61 -16.12 21.70
N PRO A 49 3.85 -15.22 22.67
CA PRO A 49 2.83 -14.49 23.41
C PRO A 49 2.11 -13.49 22.50
N LYS A 50 0.78 -13.39 22.64
CA LYS A 50 -0.02 -12.33 22.00
C LYS A 50 0.67 -11.06 22.43
N HIS A 51 1.44 -10.44 21.53
CA HIS A 51 2.01 -9.15 21.81
C HIS A 51 0.81 -8.29 22.20
N LYS A 52 0.78 -7.83 23.46
CA LYS A 52 -0.31 -6.96 23.93
C LYS A 52 -0.35 -5.82 22.92
N VAL A 53 -1.48 -5.68 22.23
CA VAL A 53 -1.68 -4.59 21.27
C VAL A 53 -1.36 -3.31 22.04
N GLN A 54 -0.25 -2.67 21.68
CA GLN A 54 0.20 -1.48 22.37
C GLN A 54 -0.72 -0.34 21.92
N GLU A 55 -1.29 0.39 22.87
CA GLU A 55 -2.09 1.56 22.56
C GLU A 55 -1.24 2.60 21.85
N TRP A 56 -1.85 3.32 20.91
CA TRP A 56 -1.16 4.38 20.19
C TRP A 56 -0.67 5.44 21.18
N PRO A 57 0.63 5.79 21.17
CA PRO A 57 1.19 6.69 22.18
C PRO A 57 0.51 8.05 22.12
N LYS A 58 0.06 8.54 23.28
CA LYS A 58 -0.66 9.82 23.41
C LYS A 58 0.17 11.01 22.92
N SER A 59 1.50 10.94 23.00
CA SER A 59 2.41 11.96 22.47
C SER A 59 2.36 12.11 20.95
N LEU A 60 1.96 11.06 20.23
CA LEU A 60 1.76 11.08 18.78
C LEU A 60 0.30 11.35 18.40
N GLN A 61 -0.61 11.48 19.36
CA GLN A 61 -1.98 11.86 19.08
C GLN A 61 -2.02 13.36 18.81
N PRO A 62 -2.57 13.81 17.67
CA PRO A 62 -2.74 15.22 17.41
C PRO A 62 -3.73 15.82 18.41
N ASP A 63 -3.46 17.04 18.87
CA ASP A 63 -4.39 17.79 19.71
C ASP A 63 -5.64 18.16 18.89
N LEU A 64 -6.76 17.51 19.21
CA LEU A 64 -8.03 17.69 18.51
C LEU A 64 -8.57 19.10 18.66
N LYS A 65 -8.35 19.76 19.79
CA LYS A 65 -8.81 21.13 20.03
C LYS A 65 -8.02 22.10 19.15
N LYS A 66 -6.69 21.97 19.16
CA LYS A 66 -5.82 22.76 18.29
C LYS A 66 -6.17 22.57 16.81
N ARG A 67 -6.47 21.34 16.39
CA ARG A 67 -6.88 21.04 15.01
C ARG A 67 -8.21 21.72 14.65
N ASP A 68 -9.18 21.72 15.56
CA ASP A 68 -10.48 22.37 15.34
C ASP A 68 -10.31 23.90 15.23
N ASP A 69 -9.51 24.50 16.11
CA ASP A 69 -9.19 25.93 16.10
C ASP A 69 -8.54 26.34 14.77
N MET A 70 -7.54 25.58 14.29
CA MET A 70 -6.88 25.81 13.00
C MET A 70 -7.88 25.68 11.82
N PHE A 71 -8.75 24.66 11.85
CA PHE A 71 -9.75 24.48 10.80
C PHE A 71 -10.77 25.63 10.73
N ALA A 72 -11.18 26.15 11.89
CA ALA A 72 -12.07 27.32 11.97
C ALA A 72 -11.41 28.56 11.35
N VAL A 73 -10.14 28.82 11.66
CA VAL A 73 -9.36 29.94 11.09
C VAL A 73 -9.23 29.80 9.57
N TYR A 74 -8.86 28.62 9.08
CA TYR A 74 -8.80 28.34 7.64
C TYR A 74 -10.13 28.65 6.94
N LYS A 75 -11.25 28.17 7.49
CA LYS A 75 -12.59 28.41 6.94
C LYS A 75 -12.96 29.89 6.89
N GLN A 76 -12.62 30.66 7.92
CA GLN A 76 -12.83 32.11 7.95
C GLN A 76 -12.01 32.81 6.86
N ASN A 77 -10.73 32.43 6.72
CA ASN A 77 -9.85 33.03 5.72
C ASN A 77 -10.29 32.70 4.29
N VAL A 78 -10.76 31.48 4.02
CA VAL A 78 -11.37 31.12 2.72
C VAL A 78 -12.61 31.96 2.44
N ARG A 79 -13.48 32.21 3.44
CA ARG A 79 -14.65 33.09 3.27
C ARG A 79 -14.22 34.53 2.95
N LYS A 80 -13.23 35.07 3.65
CA LYS A 80 -12.71 36.42 3.40
C LYS A 80 -12.09 36.55 2.00
N GLN A 81 -11.36 35.53 1.55
CA GLN A 81 -10.82 35.45 0.18
C GLN A 81 -11.93 35.49 -0.87
N ARG A 82 -13.02 34.74 -0.67
CA ARG A 82 -14.18 34.74 -1.59
C ARG A 82 -14.91 36.07 -1.66
N MET A 83 -14.85 36.86 -0.58
CA MET A 83 -15.46 38.19 -0.51
C MET A 83 -14.49 39.31 -0.93
N GLU A 84 -13.30 38.97 -1.43
CA GLU A 84 -12.28 39.93 -1.90
C GLU A 84 -11.92 41.04 -0.89
N LEU A 85 -12.01 40.74 0.40
CA LEU A 85 -11.66 41.69 1.46
C LEU A 85 -10.16 42.06 1.41
N GLU A 86 -9.86 43.34 1.63
CA GLU A 86 -8.49 43.87 1.62
C GLU A 86 -7.54 43.04 2.50
N GLY A 87 -6.34 42.76 1.97
CA GLY A 87 -5.31 41.97 2.66
C GLY A 87 -5.41 40.45 2.49
N HIS A 88 -6.52 39.90 1.95
CA HIS A 88 -6.69 38.45 1.74
C HIS A 88 -6.62 38.00 0.27
N THR A 89 -6.62 38.93 -0.69
CA THR A 89 -6.61 38.64 -2.13
C THR A 89 -5.22 38.31 -2.67
N SER A 90 -4.16 38.82 -2.03
CA SER A 90 -2.77 38.63 -2.42
C SER A 90 -2.34 37.15 -2.32
N GLU A 91 -1.52 36.69 -3.28
CA GLU A 91 -0.91 35.36 -3.23
C GLU A 91 -0.09 35.13 -1.95
N ALA A 92 0.55 36.17 -1.41
CA ALA A 92 1.30 36.08 -0.17
C ALA A 92 0.39 35.72 1.01
N ALA A 93 -0.81 36.31 1.08
CA ALA A 93 -1.79 36.03 2.12
C ALA A 93 -2.38 34.61 1.98
N LYS A 94 -2.57 34.13 0.75
CA LYS A 94 -2.98 32.73 0.48
C LYS A 94 -1.92 31.73 0.94
N ARG A 95 -0.65 32.00 0.66
CA ARG A 95 0.48 31.12 1.06
C ARG A 95 0.70 31.10 2.57
N ALA A 96 0.60 32.25 3.24
CA ALA A 96 0.69 32.31 4.70
C ALA A 96 -0.42 31.48 5.37
N ASN A 97 -1.67 31.63 4.91
CA ASN A 97 -2.80 30.87 5.44
C ASN A 97 -2.68 29.33 5.28
N ASN A 98 -2.02 28.86 4.21
CA ASN A 98 -1.75 27.44 3.99
C ASN A 98 -0.53 26.91 4.77
N ARG A 99 0.35 27.80 5.24
CA ARG A 99 1.52 27.44 6.06
C ARG A 99 1.15 27.32 7.54
N ASP A 100 0.24 28.18 7.98
CA ASP A 100 -0.13 28.31 9.40
C ASP A 100 -1.29 27.39 9.81
N ASN A 101 -1.98 26.77 8.84
CA ASN A 101 -3.05 25.77 9.03
C ASN A 101 -2.68 24.41 8.44
#